data_AF-A0A497NA30-F1
#
_entry.id   AF-A0A497NA30-F1
#
_cell.length_a   1.000
_cell.length_b   1.000
_cell.length_c   1.000
_cell.angle_alpha   90.00
_cell.angle_beta   90.00
_cell.angle_gamma   90.00
#
_symmetry.space_group_name_H-M   'P 1'
#
loop_
_entity.id
_entity.type
_entity.pdbx_description
1 polymer ?
#
loop_
_entity_poly.entity_id
_entity_poly.type
_entity_poly.pdbx_seq_one_letter_code
_entity_poly.pdbx_strand_id
1 'polypeptide(L)'
;MIERGKGRHLLELSGSIAPLIALTCIALSILLSPNFSWVENALSDLGHWTRTDIGPNPFLRALIFNLGLISTGILLISITLLFMTELDDKLTIVALFPFLLAAGFLTAIGLFSEDTWVHIVDYSLHYIASVGFFITFPLAMWFMGISWLRFPRVRWFSIVSLFLPCVSIFLWWGTYRSIFPWTGVAIPEFLTALTAITWFWLFQRIQASYSKLQSLTL
;
A
#
# COMPACT_ATOMS: atom_id res chain seq x y z
N MET A 1 -7.20 15.54 -29.92
CA MET A 1 -7.28 14.09 -29.69
C MET A 1 -5.86 13.60 -29.42
N ILE A 2 -5.33 13.82 -28.21
CA ILE A 2 -4.01 13.32 -27.80
C ILE A 2 -4.08 11.79 -27.81
N GLU A 3 -3.04 11.10 -28.28
CA GLU A 3 -2.96 9.63 -28.39
C GLU A 3 -3.44 8.91 -27.10
N ARG A 4 -4.74 8.64 -26.99
CA ARG A 4 -5.38 8.03 -25.80
C ARG A 4 -4.95 6.58 -25.55
N GLY A 5 -4.21 5.96 -26.48
CA GLY A 5 -3.85 4.53 -26.43
C GLY A 5 -2.51 4.20 -25.74
N LYS A 6 -1.44 4.96 -25.98
CA LYS A 6 -0.10 4.61 -25.46
C LYS A 6 0.10 4.98 -23.99
N GLY A 7 -0.40 6.14 -23.58
CA GLY A 7 -0.33 6.58 -22.18
C GLY A 7 -0.98 5.56 -21.25
N ARG A 8 -2.22 5.15 -21.57
CA ARG A 8 -3.05 4.25 -20.77
C ARG A 8 -2.42 2.87 -20.54
N HIS A 9 -1.79 2.29 -21.56
CA HIS A 9 -1.08 1.01 -21.43
C HIS A 9 0.13 1.10 -20.49
N LEU A 10 0.88 2.20 -20.52
CA LEU A 10 2.00 2.42 -19.59
C LEU A 10 1.53 2.54 -18.14
N LEU A 11 0.31 3.04 -17.92
CA LEU A 11 -0.29 3.18 -16.59
C LEU A 11 -0.87 1.87 -16.05
N GLU A 12 -1.46 1.06 -16.93
CA GLU A 12 -1.91 -0.29 -16.58
C GLU A 12 -0.70 -1.17 -16.18
N LEU A 13 0.40 -1.06 -16.93
CA LEU A 13 1.64 -1.76 -16.63
C LEU A 13 2.26 -1.24 -15.32
N SER A 14 2.33 0.08 -15.14
CA SER A 14 2.93 0.68 -13.94
C SER A 14 2.16 0.35 -12.67
N GLY A 15 0.83 0.21 -12.72
CA GLY A 15 0.04 -0.20 -11.57
C GLY A 15 0.23 -1.66 -11.16
N SER A 16 0.43 -2.55 -12.12
CA SER A 16 0.79 -3.93 -11.77
C SER A 16 2.20 -4.01 -11.16
N ILE A 17 3.12 -3.16 -11.65
CA ILE A 17 4.53 -3.12 -11.24
C ILE A 17 4.73 -2.41 -9.90
N ALA A 18 3.94 -1.40 -9.56
CA ALA A 18 4.18 -0.57 -8.38
C ALA A 18 4.30 -1.39 -7.07
N PRO A 19 3.35 -2.29 -6.72
CA PRO A 19 3.53 -3.16 -5.55
C PRO A 19 4.73 -4.10 -5.62
N LEU A 20 5.11 -4.55 -6.83
CA LEU A 20 6.26 -5.44 -7.02
C LEU A 20 7.59 -4.72 -6.70
N ILE A 21 7.66 -3.40 -6.89
CA ILE A 21 8.82 -2.60 -6.49
C ILE A 21 9.01 -2.70 -4.98
N ALA A 22 7.97 -2.37 -4.18
CA ALA A 22 8.03 -2.50 -2.72
C ALA A 22 8.39 -3.92 -2.28
N LEU A 23 7.72 -4.95 -2.80
CA LEU A 23 8.00 -6.35 -2.43
C LEU A 23 9.45 -6.75 -2.74
N THR A 24 9.97 -6.36 -3.90
CA THR A 24 11.35 -6.67 -4.30
C THR A 24 12.34 -5.93 -3.40
N CYS A 25 12.13 -4.64 -3.15
CA CYS A 25 12.98 -3.86 -2.25
C CYS A 25 12.96 -4.38 -0.81
N ILE A 26 11.80 -4.78 -0.30
CA ILE A 26 11.67 -5.41 1.02
C ILE A 26 12.43 -6.72 1.05
N ALA A 27 12.23 -7.60 0.06
CA ALA A 27 12.95 -8.88 -0.02
C ALA A 27 14.47 -8.69 -0.07
N LEU A 28 14.97 -7.78 -0.90
CA LEU A 28 16.39 -7.44 -0.97
C LEU A 28 16.91 -6.89 0.36
N SER A 29 16.12 -6.05 1.05
CA SER A 29 16.51 -5.49 2.34
C SER A 29 16.58 -6.56 3.44
N ILE A 30 15.68 -7.54 3.41
CA ILE A 30 15.74 -8.72 4.30
C ILE A 30 16.98 -9.56 3.98
N LEU A 31 17.31 -9.79 2.69
CA LEU A 31 18.51 -10.52 2.29
C LEU A 31 19.81 -9.83 2.76
N LEU A 32 19.81 -8.49 2.87
CA LEU A 32 20.92 -7.72 3.43
C LEU A 32 20.94 -7.72 4.97
N SER A 33 19.93 -8.30 5.62
CA SER A 33 19.72 -8.28 7.07
C SER A 33 19.68 -9.70 7.65
N PRO A 34 20.83 -10.41 7.74
CA PRO A 34 20.87 -11.81 8.15
C PRO A 34 20.36 -12.07 9.57
N ASN A 35 20.34 -11.06 10.44
CA ASN A 35 19.84 -11.17 11.81
C ASN A 35 18.39 -10.66 11.94
N PHE A 36 17.72 -10.31 10.84
CA PHE A 36 16.32 -9.92 10.86
C PHE A 36 15.44 -11.09 11.32
N SER A 37 14.63 -10.83 12.34
CA SER A 37 13.66 -11.76 12.90
C SER A 37 12.25 -11.32 12.57
N TRP A 38 11.52 -12.13 11.80
CA TRP A 38 10.09 -11.92 11.53
C TRP A 38 9.23 -11.82 12.79
N VAL A 39 9.69 -12.43 13.89
CA VAL A 39 8.93 -12.59 15.13
C VAL A 39 9.20 -11.43 16.09
N GLU A 40 10.35 -10.77 16.00
CA GLU A 40 10.79 -9.75 16.97
C GLU A 40 10.89 -8.35 16.35
N ASN A 41 11.12 -8.25 15.04
CA ASN A 41 11.31 -6.98 14.35
C ASN A 41 10.01 -6.41 13.78
N ALA A 42 10.04 -5.12 13.43
CA ALA A 42 9.13 -4.53 12.45
C ALA A 42 9.73 -4.64 11.04
N LEU A 43 8.92 -4.64 9.97
CA LEU A 43 9.47 -4.53 8.62
C LEU A 43 10.16 -3.17 8.41
N SER A 44 9.63 -2.11 9.04
CA SER A 44 10.22 -0.77 8.97
C SER A 44 11.62 -0.66 9.57
N ASP A 45 12.04 -1.60 10.42
CA ASP A 45 13.41 -1.70 10.93
C ASP A 45 14.44 -1.79 9.79
N LEU A 46 14.05 -2.37 8.65
CA LEU A 46 14.86 -2.44 7.44
C LEU A 46 15.17 -1.04 6.87
N GLY A 47 14.28 -0.08 7.09
CA GLY A 47 14.40 1.32 6.65
C GLY A 47 15.25 2.21 7.55
N HIS A 48 15.75 1.72 8.68
CA HIS A 48 16.54 2.52 9.64
C HIS A 48 18.00 2.68 9.16
N TRP A 49 18.52 3.92 9.09
CA TRP A 49 19.80 4.22 8.43
C TRP A 49 21.06 3.80 9.20
N THR A 50 20.98 3.71 10.52
CA THR A 50 22.14 3.47 11.40
C THR A 50 22.06 2.15 12.17
N ARG A 51 20.94 1.42 12.06
CA ARG A 51 20.67 0.20 12.82
C ARG A 51 21.47 -1.01 12.34
N THR A 52 22.40 -1.49 13.17
CA THR A 52 23.37 -2.54 12.80
C THR A 52 23.12 -3.91 13.44
N ASP A 53 22.23 -4.02 14.42
CA ASP A 53 21.88 -5.28 15.09
C ASP A 53 21.26 -6.30 14.13
N ILE A 54 20.43 -5.85 13.19
CA ILE A 54 19.74 -6.73 12.23
C ILE A 54 20.58 -7.10 11.00
N GLY A 55 21.76 -6.50 10.80
CA GLY A 55 22.63 -6.82 9.68
C GLY A 55 23.69 -5.77 9.34
N PRO A 56 24.67 -6.13 8.48
CA PRO A 56 25.70 -5.21 8.00
C PRO A 56 25.14 -4.20 6.99
N ASN A 57 25.89 -3.13 6.71
CA ASN A 57 25.56 -2.13 5.69
C ASN A 57 24.18 -1.46 5.85
N PRO A 58 23.88 -0.85 7.02
CA PRO A 58 22.56 -0.30 7.31
C PRO A 58 22.12 0.77 6.31
N PHE A 59 23.08 1.55 5.78
CA PHE A 59 22.81 2.55 4.74
C PHE A 59 22.23 1.96 3.46
N LEU A 60 22.84 0.90 2.91
CA LEU A 60 22.39 0.30 1.64
C LEU A 60 21.02 -0.36 1.81
N ARG A 61 20.82 -1.08 2.92
CA ARG A 61 19.54 -1.68 3.30
C ARG A 61 18.44 -0.62 3.38
N ALA A 62 18.66 0.43 4.17
CA ALA A 62 17.70 1.51 4.36
C ALA A 62 17.40 2.23 3.04
N LEU A 63 18.43 2.49 2.21
CA LEU A 63 18.25 3.10 0.90
C LEU A 63 17.31 2.28 0.01
N ILE A 64 17.53 0.97 -0.09
CA ILE A 64 16.71 0.08 -0.93
C ILE A 64 15.27 0.02 -0.40
N PHE A 65 15.10 -0.18 0.91
CA PHE A 65 13.78 -0.25 1.54
C PHE A 65 12.98 1.05 1.34
N ASN A 66 13.57 2.18 1.75
CA ASN A 66 12.90 3.48 1.74
C ASN A 66 12.57 3.95 0.33
N LEU A 67 13.51 3.82 -0.62
CA LEU A 67 13.24 4.17 -2.03
C LEU A 67 12.20 3.24 -2.66
N GLY A 68 12.13 1.97 -2.25
CA GLY A 68 11.08 1.05 -2.67
C GLY A 68 9.68 1.53 -2.25
N LEU A 69 9.53 1.96 -1.01
CA LEU A 69 8.26 2.51 -0.50
C LEU A 69 7.90 3.84 -1.18
N ILE A 70 8.85 4.77 -1.28
CA ILE A 70 8.67 6.08 -1.93
C ILE A 70 8.22 5.91 -3.39
N SER A 71 8.95 5.08 -4.16
CA SER A 71 8.66 4.87 -5.57
C SER A 71 7.28 4.23 -5.76
N THR A 72 6.94 3.26 -4.92
CA THR A 72 5.63 2.60 -4.94
C THR A 72 4.52 3.59 -4.62
N GLY A 73 4.66 4.38 -3.56
CA GLY A 73 3.66 5.39 -3.17
C GLY A 73 3.44 6.46 -4.24
N ILE A 74 4.51 6.99 -4.85
CA ILE A 74 4.42 7.97 -5.95
C ILE A 74 3.70 7.38 -7.17
N LEU A 75 4.00 6.14 -7.54
CA LEU A 75 3.31 5.47 -8.65
C LEU A 75 1.83 5.27 -8.34
N LEU A 76 1.49 4.79 -7.14
CA LEU A 76 0.10 4.61 -6.72
C LEU A 76 -0.69 5.93 -6.71
N ILE A 77 -0.08 7.02 -6.23
CA ILE A 77 -0.67 8.37 -6.31
C ILE A 77 -0.95 8.74 -7.77
N SER A 78 0.05 8.59 -8.65
CA SER A 78 -0.04 8.99 -10.05
C SER A 78 -1.16 8.22 -10.79
N ILE A 79 -1.23 6.91 -10.57
CA ILE A 79 -2.26 6.05 -11.17
C ILE A 79 -3.65 6.39 -10.65
N THR A 80 -3.77 6.63 -9.35
CA THR A 80 -5.05 6.96 -8.71
C THR A 80 -5.58 8.30 -9.19
N LEU A 81 -4.74 9.33 -9.20
CA LEU A 81 -5.12 10.67 -9.68
C LEU A 81 -5.58 10.61 -11.13
N LEU A 82 -4.84 9.90 -11.98
CA LEU A 82 -5.24 9.77 -13.36
C LEU A 82 -6.56 9.00 -13.51
N PHE A 83 -6.74 7.89 -12.78
CA PHE A 83 -8.01 7.17 -12.81
C PHE A 83 -9.18 8.06 -12.39
N MET A 84 -9.01 8.89 -11.36
CA MET A 84 -10.02 9.87 -10.97
C MET A 84 -10.39 10.84 -12.09
N THR A 85 -9.45 11.24 -12.97
CA THR A 85 -9.75 12.10 -14.12
C THR A 85 -10.53 11.41 -15.24
N GLU A 86 -10.53 10.07 -15.28
CA GLU A 86 -11.28 9.28 -16.25
C GLU A 86 -12.69 8.89 -15.77
N LEU A 87 -13.05 9.22 -14.53
CA LEU A 87 -14.33 8.87 -13.92
C LEU A 87 -15.33 10.01 -13.98
N ASP A 88 -16.57 9.69 -14.39
CA ASP A 88 -17.72 10.60 -14.24
C ASP A 88 -18.44 10.40 -12.88
N ASP A 89 -18.21 9.24 -12.25
CA ASP A 89 -18.92 8.85 -11.05
C ASP A 89 -18.30 9.45 -9.77
N LYS A 90 -18.95 10.52 -9.28
CA LYS A 90 -18.50 11.29 -8.11
C LYS A 90 -18.33 10.45 -6.84
N LEU A 91 -19.18 9.45 -6.62
CA LEU A 91 -19.10 8.62 -5.41
C LEU A 91 -17.87 7.71 -5.44
N THR A 92 -17.48 7.17 -6.60
CA THR A 92 -16.21 6.43 -6.77
C THR A 92 -15.01 7.34 -6.58
N ILE A 93 -15.05 8.58 -7.10
CA ILE A 93 -13.97 9.56 -6.88
C ILE A 93 -13.78 9.84 -5.39
N VAL A 94 -14.85 10.13 -4.65
CA VAL A 94 -14.80 10.32 -3.19
C VAL A 94 -14.28 9.07 -2.48
N ALA A 95 -14.71 7.88 -2.92
CA ALA A 95 -14.27 6.62 -2.35
C ALA A 95 -12.78 6.30 -2.58
N LEU A 96 -12.14 6.90 -3.58
CA LEU A 96 -10.70 6.75 -3.84
C LEU A 96 -9.83 7.68 -2.99
N PHE A 97 -10.41 8.70 -2.34
CA PHE A 97 -9.62 9.66 -1.57
C PHE A 97 -8.82 9.01 -0.42
N PRO A 98 -9.36 8.05 0.37
CA PRO A 98 -8.57 7.34 1.36
C PRO A 98 -7.42 6.53 0.74
N PHE A 99 -7.58 6.01 -0.49
CA PHE A 99 -6.49 5.31 -1.18
C PHE A 99 -5.35 6.26 -1.55
N LEU A 100 -5.69 7.47 -2.04
CA LEU A 100 -4.73 8.51 -2.34
C LEU A 100 -3.94 8.92 -1.08
N LEU A 101 -4.66 9.07 0.04
CA LEU A 101 -4.04 9.38 1.33
C LEU A 101 -3.14 8.25 1.82
N ALA A 102 -3.56 6.99 1.67
CA ALA A 102 -2.75 5.82 1.98
C ALA A 102 -1.46 5.78 1.15
N ALA A 103 -1.53 6.02 -0.16
CA ALA A 103 -0.34 6.08 -1.01
C ALA A 103 0.60 7.24 -0.63
N GLY A 104 0.04 8.37 -0.18
CA GLY A 104 0.78 9.47 0.45
C GLY A 104 1.50 9.03 1.72
N PHE A 105 0.82 8.33 2.63
CA PHE A 105 1.43 7.79 3.83
C PHE A 105 2.50 6.74 3.52
N LEU A 106 2.30 5.85 2.54
CA LEU A 106 3.34 4.91 2.11
C LEU A 106 4.61 5.62 1.64
N THR A 107 4.45 6.72 0.89
CA THR A 107 5.56 7.58 0.49
C THR A 107 6.24 8.21 1.71
N ALA A 108 5.45 8.69 2.66
CA ALA A 108 5.93 9.31 3.90
C ALA A 108 6.67 8.31 4.80
N ILE A 109 6.29 7.04 4.86
CA ILE A 109 7.00 6.00 5.61
C ILE A 109 8.43 5.84 5.09
N GLY A 110 8.63 5.84 3.77
CA GLY A 110 9.97 5.77 3.19
C GLY A 110 10.76 7.08 3.34
N LEU A 111 10.07 8.23 3.37
CA LEU A 111 10.73 9.53 3.55
C LEU A 111 11.17 9.76 5.00
N PHE A 112 10.31 9.38 5.95
CA PHE A 112 10.56 9.47 7.38
C PHE A 112 10.91 8.07 7.87
N SER A 113 12.18 7.68 7.77
CA SER A 113 12.68 6.40 8.30
C SER A 113 12.45 6.27 9.81
N GLU A 114 12.58 5.05 10.34
CA GLU A 114 12.34 4.74 11.76
C GLU A 114 13.15 5.66 12.71
N ASP A 115 14.38 6.02 12.32
CA ASP A 115 15.30 6.91 13.02
C ASP A 115 15.07 8.40 12.79
N THR A 116 13.92 8.78 12.22
CA THR A 116 13.54 10.18 12.08
C THR A 116 13.27 10.80 13.45
N TRP A 117 14.17 11.70 13.86
CA TRP A 117 14.07 12.49 15.11
C TRP A 117 13.02 13.61 15.08
N VAL A 118 12.26 13.74 14.00
CA VAL A 118 11.20 14.75 13.88
C VAL A 118 9.92 14.17 14.46
N HIS A 119 9.38 14.86 15.47
CA HIS A 119 8.18 14.47 16.19
C HIS A 119 7.08 15.52 16.03
N ILE A 120 5.83 15.05 15.94
CA ILE A 120 4.64 15.89 16.13
C ILE A 120 4.01 15.43 17.44
N VAL A 121 4.01 16.34 18.42
CA VAL A 121 3.68 15.99 19.80
C VAL A 121 4.62 14.87 20.29
N ASP A 122 4.10 13.74 20.76
CA ASP A 122 4.87 12.64 21.36
C ASP A 122 5.23 11.52 20.36
N TYR A 123 4.88 11.68 19.08
CA TYR A 123 5.02 10.63 18.07
C TYR A 123 6.00 11.03 16.96
N SER A 124 6.87 10.11 16.56
CA SER A 124 7.72 10.32 15.38
C SER A 124 6.88 10.42 14.11
N LEU A 125 7.37 11.18 13.12
CA LEU A 125 6.72 11.25 11.82
C LEU A 125 6.57 9.88 11.15
N HIS A 126 7.56 9.00 11.35
CA HIS A 126 7.48 7.61 10.89
C HIS A 126 6.26 6.89 11.48
N TYR A 127 6.08 6.96 12.81
CA TYR A 127 4.95 6.32 13.47
C TYR A 127 3.61 6.86 12.97
N ILE A 128 3.48 8.18 12.84
CA ILE A 128 2.26 8.82 12.32
C ILE A 128 1.97 8.36 10.89
N ALA A 129 3.00 8.30 10.03
CA ALA A 129 2.85 7.84 8.66
C ALA A 129 2.44 6.36 8.59
N SER A 130 3.07 5.50 9.38
CA SER A 130 2.76 4.06 9.46
C SER A 130 1.34 3.82 9.94
N VAL A 131 0.92 4.43 11.05
CA VAL A 131 -0.46 4.34 11.54
C VAL A 131 -1.44 4.90 10.52
N GLY A 132 -1.11 6.05 9.90
CA GLY A 132 -1.90 6.66 8.83
C GLY A 132 -2.13 5.70 7.67
N PHE A 133 -1.08 5.05 7.16
CA PHE A 133 -1.17 4.04 6.10
C PHE A 133 -2.06 2.86 6.50
N PHE A 134 -1.78 2.25 7.66
CA PHE A 134 -2.50 1.06 8.11
C PHE A 134 -3.97 1.31 8.48
N ILE A 135 -4.37 2.56 8.74
CA ILE A 135 -5.79 2.94 8.92
C ILE A 135 -6.44 3.29 7.58
N THR A 136 -5.80 4.17 6.80
CA THR A 136 -6.45 4.76 5.61
C THR A 136 -6.60 3.76 4.47
N PHE A 137 -5.70 2.79 4.37
CA PHE A 137 -5.79 1.80 3.31
C PHE A 137 -6.97 0.81 3.49
N PRO A 138 -7.22 0.22 4.68
CA PRO A 138 -8.47 -0.50 4.95
C PRO A 138 -9.73 0.34 4.72
N LEU A 139 -9.72 1.62 5.11
CA LEU A 139 -10.83 2.55 4.83
C LEU A 139 -11.06 2.71 3.32
N ALA A 140 -10.00 2.79 2.52
CA ALA A 140 -10.10 2.85 1.07
C ALA A 140 -10.83 1.64 0.49
N MET A 141 -10.50 0.44 0.95
CA MET A 141 -11.21 -0.77 0.53
C MET A 141 -12.69 -0.71 0.90
N TRP A 142 -13.04 -0.34 2.14
CA TRP A 142 -14.43 -0.23 2.55
C TRP A 142 -15.21 0.80 1.74
N PHE A 143 -14.65 1.98 1.55
CA PHE A 143 -15.30 3.06 0.82
C PHE A 143 -15.54 2.65 -0.64
N MET A 144 -14.53 2.04 -1.26
CA MET A 144 -14.66 1.51 -2.62
C MET A 144 -15.69 0.39 -2.69
N GLY A 145 -15.63 -0.55 -1.74
CA GLY A 145 -16.55 -1.68 -1.66
C GLY A 145 -18.00 -1.21 -1.59
N ILE A 146 -18.29 -0.28 -0.68
CA ILE A 146 -19.62 0.34 -0.50
C ILE A 146 -20.04 1.07 -1.78
N SER A 147 -19.16 1.90 -2.35
CA SER A 147 -19.45 2.65 -3.59
C SER A 147 -19.85 1.73 -4.73
N TRP A 148 -19.20 0.57 -4.88
CA TRP A 148 -19.41 -0.33 -6.00
C TRP A 148 -20.52 -1.39 -5.79
N LEU A 149 -21.15 -1.47 -4.61
CA LEU A 149 -22.29 -2.39 -4.38
C LEU A 149 -23.46 -2.15 -5.35
N ARG A 150 -23.62 -0.90 -5.81
CA ARG A 150 -24.65 -0.49 -6.78
C ARG A 150 -24.40 -0.97 -8.21
N PHE A 151 -23.22 -1.50 -8.53
CA PHE A 151 -22.87 -1.99 -9.86
C PHE A 151 -22.88 -3.54 -9.87
N PRO A 152 -23.93 -4.19 -10.41
CA PRO A 152 -24.08 -5.65 -10.33
C PRO A 152 -22.88 -6.42 -10.91
N ARG A 153 -22.24 -5.90 -11.96
CA ARG A 153 -21.12 -6.56 -12.66
C ARG A 153 -19.85 -6.68 -11.81
N VAL A 154 -19.65 -5.79 -10.83
CA VAL A 154 -18.44 -5.74 -9.99
C VAL A 154 -18.75 -5.97 -8.51
N ARG A 155 -19.98 -6.36 -8.18
CA ARG A 155 -20.42 -6.56 -6.79
C ARG A 155 -19.61 -7.62 -6.04
N TRP A 156 -19.06 -8.62 -6.74
CA TRP A 156 -18.15 -9.60 -6.12
C TRP A 156 -16.90 -8.93 -5.55
N PHE A 157 -16.36 -7.91 -6.22
CA PHE A 157 -15.20 -7.15 -5.74
C PHE A 157 -15.57 -6.29 -4.52
N SER A 158 -16.80 -5.79 -4.45
CA SER A 158 -17.30 -5.14 -3.23
C SER A 158 -17.25 -6.07 -2.03
N ILE A 159 -17.62 -7.34 -2.18
CA ILE A 159 -17.55 -8.33 -1.09
C ILE A 159 -16.09 -8.51 -0.63
N VAL A 160 -15.17 -8.68 -1.58
CA VAL A 160 -13.72 -8.78 -1.27
C VAL A 160 -13.22 -7.53 -0.55
N SER A 161 -13.60 -6.35 -1.02
CA SER A 161 -13.21 -5.05 -0.46
C SER A 161 -13.79 -4.81 0.94
N LEU A 162 -14.94 -5.40 1.25
CA LEU A 162 -15.53 -5.34 2.59
C LEU A 162 -14.86 -6.32 3.56
N PHE A 163 -14.41 -7.49 3.06
CA PHE A 163 -13.85 -8.56 3.87
C PHE A 163 -12.37 -8.39 4.20
N LEU A 164 -11.52 -8.05 3.21
CA LEU A 164 -10.06 -7.97 3.41
C LEU A 164 -9.61 -7.03 4.55
N PRO A 165 -10.24 -5.86 4.76
CA PRO A 165 -9.94 -5.01 5.92
C PRO A 165 -10.12 -5.72 7.28
N CYS A 166 -11.11 -6.61 7.39
CA CYS A 166 -11.35 -7.35 8.62
C CYS A 166 -10.18 -8.30 8.95
N VAL A 167 -9.51 -8.84 7.92
CA VAL A 167 -8.30 -9.65 8.10
C VAL A 167 -7.18 -8.79 8.70
N SER A 168 -6.95 -7.60 8.15
CA SER A 168 -5.94 -6.67 8.68
C SER A 168 -6.24 -6.26 10.12
N ILE A 169 -7.49 -5.90 10.43
CA ILE A 169 -7.91 -5.56 11.79
C ILE A 169 -7.68 -6.73 12.76
N PHE A 170 -8.04 -7.96 12.35
CA PHE A 170 -7.83 -9.16 13.16
C PHE A 170 -6.34 -9.41 13.44
N LEU A 171 -5.48 -9.25 12.44
CA LEU A 171 -4.03 -9.42 12.58
C LEU A 171 -3.43 -8.42 13.58
N TRP A 172 -3.76 -7.14 13.45
CA TRP A 172 -3.28 -6.10 14.36
C TRP A 172 -3.85 -6.26 15.77
N TRP A 173 -5.16 -6.49 15.89
CA TRP A 173 -5.81 -6.74 17.18
C TRP A 173 -5.19 -7.95 17.89
N GLY A 174 -5.01 -9.06 17.19
CA GLY A 174 -4.42 -10.27 17.76
C GLY A 174 -2.96 -10.09 18.16
N THR A 175 -2.20 -9.31 17.39
CA THR A 175 -0.81 -8.96 17.73
C THR A 175 -0.76 -8.15 19.03
N TYR A 176 -1.55 -7.08 19.16
CA TYR A 176 -1.57 -6.25 20.37
C TYR A 176 -2.22 -6.92 21.58
N ARG A 177 -2.95 -8.02 21.39
CA ARG A 177 -3.51 -8.85 22.46
C ARG A 177 -2.64 -10.06 22.81
N SER A 178 -1.44 -10.17 22.22
CA SER A 178 -0.54 -11.31 22.43
C SER A 178 -1.20 -12.67 22.14
N ILE A 179 -2.13 -12.70 21.18
CA ILE A 179 -2.83 -13.93 20.75
C ILE A 179 -1.92 -14.77 19.85
N PHE A 180 -1.02 -14.12 19.11
CA PHE A 180 -0.10 -14.75 18.18
C PHE A 180 1.30 -14.93 18.79
N PRO A 181 2.10 -15.90 18.31
CA PRO A 181 3.40 -16.24 18.89
C PRO A 181 4.53 -15.29 18.47
N TRP A 182 4.23 -14.02 18.16
CA TRP A 182 5.20 -13.00 17.79
C TRP A 182 5.10 -11.76 18.68
N THR A 183 6.22 -11.09 18.88
CA THR A 183 6.37 -9.90 19.74
C THR A 183 6.56 -8.63 18.92
N GLY A 184 7.19 -8.75 17.75
CA GLY A 184 7.32 -7.71 16.75
C GLY A 184 6.10 -7.59 15.82
N VAL A 185 6.17 -6.64 14.91
CA VAL A 185 5.06 -6.29 14.00
C VAL A 185 5.35 -6.59 12.52
N ALA A 186 6.49 -7.21 12.18
CA ALA A 186 6.81 -7.53 10.79
C ALA A 186 5.77 -8.42 10.10
N ILE A 187 5.24 -9.43 10.82
CA ILE A 187 4.21 -10.33 10.29
C ILE A 187 2.88 -9.61 10.00
N PRO A 188 2.24 -8.90 10.95
CA PRO A 188 1.00 -8.18 10.66
C PRO A 188 1.19 -7.06 9.63
N GLU A 189 2.34 -6.41 9.58
CA GLU A 189 2.68 -5.44 8.52
C GLU A 189 2.74 -6.10 7.14
N PHE A 190 3.47 -7.22 7.01
CA PHE A 190 3.60 -7.96 5.76
C PHE A 190 2.26 -8.50 5.26
N LEU A 191 1.50 -9.16 6.14
CA LEU A 191 0.23 -9.76 5.77
C LEU A 191 -0.82 -8.69 5.43
N THR A 192 -0.82 -7.56 6.14
CA THR A 192 -1.68 -6.42 5.78
C THR A 192 -1.25 -5.78 4.47
N ALA A 193 0.05 -5.69 4.18
CA ALA A 193 0.51 -5.27 2.86
C ALA A 193 0.05 -6.25 1.77
N LEU A 194 0.07 -7.57 2.02
CA LEU A 194 -0.43 -8.54 1.03
C LEU A 194 -1.93 -8.42 0.76
N THR A 195 -2.76 -8.13 1.78
CA THR A 195 -4.18 -7.83 1.53
C THR A 195 -4.31 -6.58 0.66
N ALA A 196 -3.45 -5.59 0.88
CA ALA A 196 -3.42 -4.37 0.10
C ALA A 196 -3.07 -4.56 -1.37
N ILE A 197 -1.99 -5.28 -1.62
CA ILE A 197 -1.50 -5.58 -2.95
C ILE A 197 -2.53 -6.42 -3.71
N THR A 198 -3.10 -7.43 -3.06
CA THR A 198 -4.14 -8.28 -3.65
C THR A 198 -5.35 -7.45 -4.06
N TRP A 199 -5.85 -6.60 -3.16
CA TRP A 199 -6.98 -5.73 -3.44
C TRP A 199 -6.68 -4.77 -4.60
N PHE A 200 -5.50 -4.14 -4.60
CA PHE A 200 -5.12 -3.20 -5.64
C PHE A 200 -4.99 -3.87 -7.02
N TRP A 201 -4.41 -5.07 -7.10
CA TRP A 201 -4.36 -5.80 -8.38
C TRP A 201 -5.73 -6.20 -8.90
N LEU A 202 -6.66 -6.59 -8.01
CA LEU A 202 -8.05 -6.85 -8.40
C LEU A 202 -8.73 -5.56 -8.90
N PHE A 203 -8.53 -4.45 -8.19
CA PHE A 203 -9.02 -3.13 -8.59
C PHE A 203 -8.52 -2.74 -9.99
N GLN A 204 -7.21 -2.84 -10.24
CA GLN A 204 -6.60 -2.54 -11.54
C GLN A 204 -7.17 -3.42 -12.67
N ARG A 205 -7.37 -4.72 -12.42
CA ARG A 205 -7.97 -5.63 -13.42
C ARG A 205 -9.40 -5.24 -13.78
N ILE A 206 -10.18 -4.78 -12.80
CA ILE A 206 -11.55 -4.32 -13.03
C ILE A 206 -11.54 -3.00 -13.79
N GLN A 207 -10.67 -2.06 -13.43
CA GLN A 207 -10.48 -0.81 -14.16
C GLN A 207 -10.18 -1.06 -15.65
N ALA A 208 -9.19 -1.92 -15.95
CA ALA A 208 -8.81 -2.26 -17.32
C ALA A 208 -9.94 -2.95 -18.11
N SER A 209 -10.87 -3.61 -17.42
CA SER A 209 -12.04 -4.24 -18.03
C SER A 209 -13.17 -3.24 -18.28
N TYR A 210 -13.38 -2.28 -17.36
CA TYR A 210 -14.44 -1.28 -17.44
C TYR A 210 -14.16 -0.23 -18.52
N SER A 211 -12.90 0.18 -18.66
CA SER A 211 -12.43 1.11 -19.69
C SER A 211 -12.62 0.56 -21.11
N LYS A 212 -12.40 -0.74 -21.32
CA LYS A 212 -12.65 -1.43 -22.61
C LYS A 212 -14.13 -1.50 -22.96
N LEU A 213 -15.00 -1.63 -21.96
CA LEU A 213 -16.44 -1.71 -22.19
C LEU A 213 -17.04 -0.36 -22.61
N GLN A 214 -16.61 0.75 -22.03
CA GLN A 214 -17.06 2.08 -22.44
C GLN A 214 -16.61 2.46 -23.87
N SER A 215 -15.44 1.98 -24.30
CA SER A 215 -14.93 2.24 -25.66
C SER A 215 -15.63 1.45 -26.78
N LEU A 216 -16.39 0.40 -26.45
CA LEU A 216 -17.15 -0.40 -27.41
C LEU A 216 -18.61 0.06 -27.55
N THR A 217 -19.03 1.02 -26.73
CA THR A 217 -20.39 1.59 -26.71
C THR A 217 -20.46 3.00 -27.30
N LEU A 218 -19.37 3.48 -27.90
CA LEU A 218 -19.24 4.72 -28.68
C LEU A 218 -18.77 4.36 -30.09
#